data_AF-A0A952GC56-F1
#
_entry.id   AF-A0A952GC56-F1
#
_cell.length_a   1.000
_cell.length_b   1.000
_cell.length_c   1.000
_cell.angle_alpha   90.00
_cell.angle_beta   90.00
_cell.angle_gamma   90.00
#
_symmetry.space_group_name_H-M   'P 1'
#
loop_
_entity.id
_entity.type
_entity.pdbx_description
1 polymer ?
#
loop_
_entity_poly.entity_id
_entity_poly.type
_entity_poly.pdbx_seq_one_letter_code
_entity_poly.pdbx_strand_id
1 'polypeptide(L)'
;MTSLENAAEPEAWFKLDRDGRSLSVGGAWTIAESARLDKELTALKLDSPVTIDASKISRLDSAGAWLLLRTRRALEAAGAKTGDLRLPELYRPLLETLDQPRKSEPHKSRIPPGFRGRLYKIGRAAMHFYLQTISMLGYLGRVTVETIEAFAKPKHNLRIAAIFHQIEETGINALPIVGLLSFLIGVVIAYQGITQLRQFGAEYLTIDGLGIITLREMGVLMTSIIIAGRSGSAFTAQIGTMRVNQEIDAMQAMGLNTVDTLLLPRIIGL
;
A
#
# COMPACT_ATOMS: atom_id res chain seq x y z
N MET A 1 7.39 -21.74 16.35
CA MET A 1 8.10 -22.87 15.71
C MET A 1 7.24 -24.13 15.89
N THR A 2 6.26 -24.29 15.02
CA THR A 2 5.51 -25.55 14.87
C THR A 2 5.90 -26.09 13.51
N SER A 3 6.87 -27.00 13.52
CA SER A 3 7.22 -27.85 12.40
C SER A 3 5.97 -28.63 12.00
N LEU A 4 5.23 -28.12 11.02
CA LEU A 4 4.31 -28.95 10.26
C LEU A 4 5.18 -29.91 9.46
N GLU A 5 4.94 -31.18 9.72
CA GLU A 5 5.51 -32.33 9.04
C GLU A 5 5.52 -32.09 7.52
N ASN A 6 6.73 -31.95 6.99
CA ASN A 6 7.02 -32.13 5.57
C ASN A 6 6.97 -33.63 5.28
N ALA A 7 5.78 -34.24 5.39
CA ALA A 7 5.50 -35.45 4.65
C ALA A 7 5.52 -35.01 3.19
N ALA A 8 6.55 -35.41 2.44
CA ALA A 8 6.72 -35.04 1.04
C ALA A 8 5.42 -35.35 0.29
N GLU A 9 4.61 -34.32 0.09
CA GLU A 9 3.34 -34.46 -0.60
C GLU A 9 3.66 -34.89 -2.03
N PRO A 10 2.94 -35.87 -2.59
CA PRO A 10 3.25 -36.34 -3.93
C PRO A 10 3.15 -35.17 -4.91
N GLU A 11 4.28 -34.82 -5.53
CA GLU A 11 4.34 -33.73 -6.51
C GLU A 11 3.23 -33.88 -7.56
N ALA A 12 2.65 -32.76 -7.98
CA ALA A 12 1.71 -32.78 -9.08
C ALA A 12 2.39 -33.28 -10.36
N TRP A 13 1.76 -34.21 -11.04
CA TRP A 13 2.25 -34.75 -12.31
C TRP A 13 1.08 -34.99 -13.27
N PHE A 14 1.40 -34.98 -14.55
CA PHE A 14 0.52 -35.50 -15.61
C PHE A 14 1.32 -36.40 -16.54
N LYS A 15 0.65 -37.41 -17.10
CA LYS A 15 1.24 -38.36 -18.05
C LYS A 15 0.28 -38.57 -19.19
N LEU A 16 0.79 -38.47 -20.41
CA LEU A 16 0.06 -38.85 -21.61
C LEU A 16 0.35 -40.32 -21.92
N ASP A 17 -0.70 -41.09 -22.17
CA ASP A 17 -0.57 -42.49 -22.58
C ASP A 17 0.06 -42.60 -23.99
N ARG A 18 0.72 -43.73 -24.26
CA ARG A 18 1.51 -43.95 -25.49
C ARG A 18 0.69 -43.87 -26.78
N ASP A 19 -0.61 -44.10 -26.69
CA ASP A 19 -1.55 -43.98 -27.81
C ASP A 19 -2.16 -42.57 -27.97
N GLY A 20 -1.79 -41.60 -27.12
CA GLY A 20 -2.26 -40.20 -27.19
C GLY A 20 -3.75 -40.03 -26.88
N ARG A 21 -4.38 -41.03 -26.24
CA ARG A 21 -5.84 -41.11 -26.00
C ARG A 21 -6.27 -40.88 -24.56
N SER A 22 -5.35 -40.92 -23.59
CA SER A 22 -5.66 -40.63 -22.20
C SER A 22 -4.59 -39.77 -21.52
N LEU A 23 -5.03 -38.76 -20.77
CA LEU A 23 -4.20 -37.89 -19.94
C LEU A 23 -4.46 -38.24 -18.48
N SER A 24 -3.50 -38.91 -17.84
CA SER A 24 -3.57 -39.22 -16.41
C SER A 24 -2.96 -38.08 -15.61
N VAL A 25 -3.70 -37.55 -14.64
CA VAL A 25 -3.21 -36.51 -13.71
C VAL A 25 -3.23 -37.04 -12.28
N GLY A 26 -2.22 -36.67 -11.49
CA GLY A 26 -2.13 -37.10 -10.10
C GLY A 26 -1.22 -36.21 -9.24
N GLY A 27 -1.16 -36.53 -7.95
CA GLY A 27 -0.44 -35.74 -6.95
C GLY A 27 -1.24 -34.53 -6.42
N ALA A 28 -0.54 -33.54 -5.87
CA ALA A 28 -1.13 -32.38 -5.19
C ALA A 28 -1.31 -31.17 -6.14
N TRP A 29 -2.50 -31.05 -6.74
CA TRP A 29 -2.87 -29.96 -7.64
C TRP A 29 -3.34 -28.73 -6.85
N THR A 30 -2.36 -27.93 -6.40
CA THR A 30 -2.58 -26.73 -5.60
C THR A 30 -2.01 -25.47 -6.29
N ILE A 31 -2.34 -24.29 -5.76
CA ILE A 31 -1.87 -22.99 -6.24
C ILE A 31 -0.34 -22.86 -6.27
N ALA A 32 0.37 -23.61 -5.43
CA ALA A 32 1.84 -23.64 -5.43
C ALA A 32 2.39 -24.23 -6.75
N GLU A 33 1.72 -25.24 -7.28
CA GLU A 33 2.13 -25.99 -8.49
C GLU A 33 1.43 -25.48 -9.76
N SER A 34 0.42 -24.61 -9.62
CA SER A 34 -0.44 -24.23 -10.73
C SER A 34 0.34 -23.56 -11.86
N ALA A 35 1.31 -22.69 -11.57
CA ALA A 35 2.09 -21.98 -12.59
C ALA A 35 2.95 -22.91 -13.47
N ARG A 36 3.55 -23.95 -12.87
CA ARG A 36 4.34 -24.97 -13.58
C ARG A 36 3.43 -25.78 -14.50
N LEU A 37 2.36 -26.34 -13.93
CA LEU A 37 1.38 -27.16 -14.65
C LEU A 37 0.68 -26.37 -15.77
N ASP A 38 0.43 -25.08 -15.55
CA ASP A 38 -0.19 -24.18 -16.55
C ASP A 38 0.61 -24.13 -17.84
N LYS A 39 1.91 -23.89 -17.70
CA LYS A 39 2.85 -23.75 -18.80
C LYS A 39 3.02 -25.07 -19.54
N GLU A 40 3.14 -26.17 -18.79
CA GLU A 40 3.33 -27.51 -19.36
C GLU A 40 2.07 -28.02 -20.07
N LEU A 41 0.88 -27.83 -19.51
CA LEU A 41 -0.39 -28.24 -20.14
C LEU A 41 -0.75 -27.36 -21.33
N THR A 42 -0.40 -26.07 -21.33
CA THR A 42 -0.63 -25.19 -22.49
C THR A 42 0.32 -25.53 -23.64
N ALA A 43 1.50 -26.07 -23.35
CA ALA A 43 2.45 -26.54 -24.35
C ALA A 43 2.05 -27.88 -24.99
N LEU A 44 1.13 -28.64 -24.39
CA LEU A 44 0.62 -29.88 -24.97
C LEU A 44 -0.26 -29.58 -26.19
N LYS A 45 0.15 -30.10 -27.35
CA LYS A 45 -0.70 -30.20 -28.54
C LYS A 45 -1.22 -31.62 -28.63
N LEU A 46 -2.54 -31.78 -28.61
CA LEU A 46 -3.22 -33.06 -28.67
C LEU A 46 -4.16 -33.03 -29.88
N ASP A 47 -3.81 -33.81 -30.92
CA ASP A 47 -4.54 -33.87 -32.19
C ASP A 47 -5.63 -34.96 -32.20
N SER A 48 -5.80 -35.68 -31.09
CA SER A 48 -6.72 -36.81 -30.92
C SER A 48 -7.68 -36.60 -29.75
N PRO A 49 -8.86 -37.27 -29.76
CA PRO A 49 -9.77 -37.27 -28.63
C PRO A 49 -9.09 -37.88 -27.40
N VAL A 50 -9.04 -37.13 -26.29
CA VAL A 50 -8.31 -37.48 -25.07
C VAL A 50 -9.26 -37.50 -23.88
N THR A 51 -9.25 -38.58 -23.11
CA THR A 51 -9.95 -38.66 -21.82
C THR A 51 -9.02 -38.26 -20.70
N ILE A 52 -9.45 -37.36 -19.80
CA ILE A 52 -8.65 -36.94 -18.64
C ILE A 52 -9.04 -37.79 -17.43
N ASP A 53 -8.09 -38.58 -16.91
CA ASP A 53 -8.25 -39.36 -15.69
C ASP A 53 -7.56 -38.65 -14.53
N ALA A 54 -8.35 -38.16 -13.57
CA ALA A 54 -7.90 -37.40 -12.41
C ALA A 54 -8.09 -38.15 -11.09
N SER A 55 -8.22 -39.48 -11.16
CA SER A 55 -8.45 -40.36 -10.00
C SER A 55 -7.27 -40.41 -9.02
N LYS A 56 -6.05 -40.09 -9.49
CA LYS A 56 -4.80 -40.13 -8.70
C LYS A 56 -4.44 -38.79 -8.04
N ILE A 57 -5.37 -37.84 -8.01
CA ILE A 57 -5.18 -36.55 -7.32
C ILE A 57 -5.32 -36.78 -5.80
N SER A 58 -4.28 -36.42 -5.06
CA SER A 58 -4.28 -36.51 -3.59
C SER A 58 -4.88 -35.25 -2.95
N ARG A 59 -4.55 -34.07 -3.49
CA ARG A 59 -5.04 -32.76 -3.04
C ARG A 59 -5.46 -31.91 -4.24
N LEU A 60 -6.60 -31.24 -4.13
CA LEU A 60 -7.12 -30.31 -5.14
C LEU A 60 -7.63 -29.03 -4.46
N ASP A 61 -7.18 -27.86 -4.91
CA ASP A 61 -7.74 -26.56 -4.51
C ASP A 61 -8.48 -25.86 -5.66
N SER A 62 -8.99 -24.65 -5.41
CA SER A 62 -9.73 -23.88 -6.41
C SER A 62 -8.90 -23.53 -7.65
N ALA A 63 -7.58 -23.33 -7.50
CA ALA A 63 -6.68 -23.02 -8.61
C ALA A 63 -6.42 -24.26 -9.46
N GLY A 64 -6.13 -25.40 -8.83
CA GLY A 64 -5.94 -26.69 -9.50
C GLY A 64 -7.22 -27.18 -10.20
N ALA A 65 -8.38 -27.05 -9.54
CA ALA A 65 -9.66 -27.42 -10.13
C ALA A 65 -10.02 -26.57 -11.35
N TRP A 66 -9.76 -25.25 -11.29
CA TRP A 66 -9.94 -24.37 -12.44
C TRP A 66 -8.99 -24.73 -13.59
N LEU A 67 -7.74 -25.07 -13.28
CA LEU A 67 -6.73 -25.45 -14.27
C LEU A 67 -7.14 -26.74 -15.01
N LEU A 68 -7.69 -27.73 -14.31
CA LEU A 68 -8.28 -28.94 -14.91
C LEU A 68 -9.45 -28.62 -15.84
N LEU A 69 -10.41 -27.79 -15.38
CA LEU A 69 -11.56 -27.38 -16.18
C LEU A 69 -11.16 -26.59 -17.42
N ARG A 70 -10.18 -25.68 -17.29
CA ARG A 70 -9.65 -24.92 -18.42
C ARG A 70 -8.98 -25.84 -19.43
N THR A 71 -8.16 -26.79 -18.98
CA THR A 71 -7.51 -27.76 -19.88
C THR A 71 -8.53 -28.64 -20.60
N ARG A 72 -9.58 -29.11 -19.91
CA ARG A 72 -10.70 -29.82 -20.56
C ARG A 72 -11.35 -28.96 -21.65
N ARG A 73 -11.73 -27.71 -21.32
CA ARG A 73 -12.37 -26.77 -22.27
C ARG A 73 -11.47 -26.46 -23.47
N ALA A 74 -10.16 -26.34 -23.26
CA ALA A 74 -9.20 -26.12 -24.34
C ALA A 74 -9.12 -27.33 -25.30
N LEU A 75 -9.18 -28.55 -24.76
CA LEU A 75 -9.22 -29.78 -25.56
C LEU A 75 -10.54 -29.95 -26.32
N GLU A 76 -11.68 -29.66 -25.66
CA GLU A 76 -13.00 -29.64 -26.31
C GLU A 76 -13.04 -28.63 -27.47
N ALA A 77 -12.47 -27.43 -27.28
CA ALA A 77 -12.38 -26.40 -28.31
C ALA A 77 -11.48 -26.81 -29.49
N ALA A 78 -10.48 -27.66 -29.25
CA ALA A 78 -9.63 -28.25 -30.29
C ALA A 78 -10.30 -29.44 -31.04
N GLY A 79 -11.55 -29.78 -30.70
CA GLY A 79 -12.31 -30.85 -31.36
C GLY A 79 -12.16 -32.24 -30.72
N ALA A 80 -11.46 -32.34 -29.58
CA ALA A 80 -11.36 -33.58 -28.83
C ALA A 80 -12.66 -33.85 -28.06
N LYS A 81 -13.23 -35.07 -28.20
CA LYS A 81 -14.29 -35.53 -27.30
C LYS A 81 -13.68 -35.89 -25.95
N THR A 82 -13.84 -35.02 -24.96
CA THR A 82 -13.47 -35.33 -23.57
C THR A 82 -14.63 -36.02 -22.87
N GLY A 83 -14.39 -37.22 -22.33
CA GLY A 83 -15.36 -37.91 -21.47
C GLY A 83 -15.48 -37.27 -20.07
N ASP A 84 -16.31 -37.86 -19.21
CA ASP A 84 -16.44 -37.44 -17.81
C ASP A 84 -15.09 -37.48 -17.08
N LEU A 85 -14.80 -36.40 -16.36
CA LEU A 85 -13.59 -36.25 -15.56
C LEU A 85 -13.66 -37.20 -14.36
N ARG A 86 -12.84 -38.25 -14.35
CA ARG A 86 -12.80 -39.20 -13.23
C ARG A 86 -12.06 -38.58 -12.05
N LEU A 87 -12.78 -38.13 -11.02
CA LEU A 87 -12.19 -37.57 -9.80
C LEU A 87 -12.63 -38.34 -8.55
N PRO A 88 -11.86 -38.23 -7.45
CA PRO A 88 -12.35 -38.62 -6.13
C PRO A 88 -13.64 -37.87 -5.77
N GLU A 89 -14.63 -38.57 -5.21
CA GLU A 89 -15.95 -38.02 -4.85
C GLU A 89 -15.86 -36.77 -3.94
N LEU A 90 -14.79 -36.67 -3.12
CA LEU A 90 -14.50 -35.53 -2.27
C LEU A 90 -14.44 -34.19 -3.03
N TYR A 91 -13.95 -34.21 -4.27
CA TYR A 91 -13.68 -32.99 -5.05
C TYR A 91 -14.73 -32.67 -6.12
N ARG A 92 -15.74 -33.54 -6.27
CA ARG A 92 -16.84 -33.36 -7.23
C ARG A 92 -17.63 -32.05 -7.00
N PRO A 93 -18.00 -31.66 -5.77
CA PRO A 93 -18.74 -30.42 -5.53
C PRO A 93 -17.96 -29.15 -5.90
N LEU A 94 -16.62 -29.19 -5.77
CA LEU A 94 -15.74 -28.09 -6.14
C LEU A 94 -15.76 -27.87 -7.66
N LEU A 95 -15.67 -28.94 -8.44
CA LEU A 95 -15.76 -28.87 -9.90
C LEU A 95 -17.14 -28.42 -10.37
N GLU A 96 -18.22 -28.95 -9.78
CA GLU A 96 -19.59 -28.54 -10.13
C GLU A 96 -19.82 -27.06 -9.85
N THR A 97 -19.25 -26.52 -8.77
CA THR A 97 -19.33 -25.09 -8.44
C THR A 97 -18.57 -24.22 -9.45
N LEU A 98 -17.46 -24.71 -9.99
CA LEU A 98 -16.60 -23.99 -10.94
C LEU A 98 -17.02 -24.17 -12.41
N ASP A 99 -17.65 -25.30 -12.76
CA ASP A 99 -18.13 -25.59 -14.11
C ASP A 99 -19.50 -24.97 -14.39
N GLN A 100 -20.21 -24.53 -13.34
CA GLN A 100 -21.37 -23.67 -13.51
C GLN A 100 -20.99 -22.48 -14.39
N PRO A 101 -21.70 -22.23 -15.52
CA PRO A 101 -21.51 -21.06 -16.35
C PRO A 101 -21.97 -19.84 -15.57
N ARG A 102 -21.16 -19.37 -14.62
CA ARG A 102 -21.26 -18.01 -14.11
C ARG A 102 -20.89 -17.11 -15.28
N LYS A 103 -21.90 -16.72 -16.05
CA LYS A 103 -21.89 -15.42 -16.71
C LYS A 103 -21.72 -14.41 -15.58
N SER A 104 -20.47 -14.09 -15.26
CA SER A 104 -20.16 -12.84 -14.60
C SER A 104 -20.67 -11.80 -15.57
N GLU A 105 -21.94 -11.38 -15.40
CA GLU A 105 -22.50 -10.33 -16.22
C GLU A 105 -21.49 -9.19 -16.15
N PRO A 106 -20.95 -8.73 -17.30
CA PRO A 106 -19.94 -7.69 -17.28
C PRO A 106 -20.55 -6.55 -16.48
N HIS A 107 -19.87 -6.16 -15.40
CA HIS A 107 -20.36 -5.15 -14.47
C HIS A 107 -20.65 -3.89 -15.29
N LYS A 108 -21.91 -3.69 -15.67
CA LYS A 108 -22.31 -2.59 -16.53
C LYS A 108 -22.01 -1.33 -15.73
N SER A 109 -20.96 -0.62 -16.14
CA SER A 109 -20.58 0.63 -15.52
C SER A 109 -21.81 1.54 -15.48
N ARG A 110 -22.30 1.85 -14.27
CA ARG A 110 -23.42 2.79 -14.06
C ARG A 110 -23.06 4.23 -14.44
N ILE A 111 -21.85 4.46 -14.96
CA ILE A 111 -21.35 5.78 -15.33
C ILE A 111 -21.94 6.15 -16.70
N PRO A 112 -22.81 7.16 -16.79
CA PRO A 112 -23.35 7.60 -18.07
C PRO A 112 -22.22 8.07 -19.00
N PRO A 113 -22.25 7.77 -20.31
CA PRO A 113 -21.22 8.22 -21.24
C PRO A 113 -21.24 9.76 -21.43
N GLY A 114 -20.12 10.32 -21.89
CA GLY A 114 -20.00 11.74 -22.25
C GLY A 114 -19.84 12.71 -21.07
N PHE A 115 -20.41 13.90 -21.20
CA PHE A 115 -20.28 14.98 -20.20
C PHE A 115 -20.87 14.61 -18.83
N ARG A 116 -22.01 13.90 -18.81
CA ARG A 116 -22.64 13.40 -17.58
C ARG A 116 -21.73 12.44 -16.82
N GLY A 117 -20.94 11.62 -17.53
CA GLY A 117 -19.95 10.72 -16.92
C GLY A 117 -18.78 11.45 -16.29
N ARG A 118 -18.29 12.53 -16.93
CA ARG A 118 -17.26 13.39 -16.34
C ARG A 118 -17.76 14.07 -15.07
N LEU A 119 -18.99 14.60 -15.10
CA LEU A 119 -19.61 15.24 -13.94
C LEU A 119 -19.85 14.22 -12.81
N TYR A 120 -20.28 13.00 -13.13
CA TYR A 120 -20.41 11.91 -12.17
C TYR A 120 -19.07 11.55 -11.51
N LYS A 121 -17.98 11.46 -12.28
CA LYS A 121 -16.64 11.18 -11.74
C LYS A 121 -16.17 12.28 -10.80
N ILE A 122 -16.38 13.55 -11.18
CA ILE A 122 -16.04 14.70 -10.33
C ILE A 122 -16.88 14.67 -9.04
N GLY A 123 -18.20 14.48 -9.14
CA GLY A 123 -19.07 14.40 -7.96
C GLY A 123 -18.72 13.24 -7.03
N ARG A 124 -18.40 12.07 -7.60
CA ARG A 124 -17.93 10.91 -6.83
C ARG A 124 -16.59 11.20 -6.15
N ALA A 125 -15.63 11.80 -6.86
CA ALA A 125 -14.33 12.17 -6.29
C ALA A 125 -14.47 13.21 -5.18
N ALA A 126 -15.32 14.23 -5.38
CA ALA A 126 -15.62 15.24 -4.38
C ALA A 126 -16.27 14.64 -3.13
N MET A 127 -17.22 13.71 -3.29
CA MET A 127 -17.85 13.01 -2.17
C MET A 127 -16.86 12.13 -1.40
N HIS A 128 -16.00 11.39 -2.11
CA HIS A 128 -14.94 10.61 -1.46
C HIS A 128 -13.97 11.51 -0.70
N PHE A 129 -13.55 12.62 -1.30
CA PHE A 129 -12.69 13.60 -0.65
C PHE A 129 -13.35 14.18 0.61
N TYR A 130 -14.61 14.61 0.52
CA TYR A 130 -15.37 15.14 1.66
C TYR A 130 -15.45 14.16 2.83
N LEU A 131 -15.85 12.91 2.56
CA LEU A 131 -15.94 11.87 3.59
C LEU A 131 -14.56 11.54 4.19
N GLN A 132 -13.51 11.53 3.36
CA GLN A 132 -12.14 11.31 3.81
C GLN A 132 -11.63 12.47 4.67
N THR A 133 -11.94 13.73 4.31
CA THR A 133 -11.60 14.91 5.11
C THR A 133 -12.27 14.86 6.48
N ILE A 134 -13.56 14.50 6.56
CA ILE A 134 -14.26 14.34 7.85
C ILE A 134 -13.60 13.23 8.69
N SER A 135 -13.24 12.11 8.08
CA SER A 135 -12.59 11.00 8.77
C SER A 135 -11.20 11.40 9.30
N MET A 136 -10.42 12.13 8.50
CA MET A 136 -9.13 12.68 8.92
C MET A 136 -9.29 13.68 10.06
N LEU A 137 -10.30 14.55 10.00
CA LEU A 137 -10.58 15.51 11.06
C LEU A 137 -10.97 14.80 12.36
N GLY A 138 -11.77 13.74 12.29
CA GLY A 138 -12.10 12.91 13.45
C GLY A 138 -10.87 12.22 14.06
N TYR A 139 -9.97 11.70 13.22
CA TYR A 139 -8.71 11.11 13.68
C TYR A 139 -7.79 12.15 14.31
N LEU A 140 -7.66 13.33 13.70
CA LEU A 140 -6.91 14.44 14.25
C LEU A 140 -7.48 14.86 15.62
N GLY A 141 -8.80 15.00 15.73
CA GLY A 141 -9.46 15.29 17.00
C GLY A 141 -9.17 14.24 18.08
N ARG A 142 -9.18 12.95 17.72
CA ARG A 142 -8.78 11.86 18.63
C ARG A 142 -7.31 12.00 19.08
N VAL A 143 -6.38 12.22 18.16
CA VAL A 143 -4.96 12.43 18.47
C VAL A 143 -4.76 13.65 19.36
N THR A 144 -5.47 14.75 19.11
CA THR A 144 -5.44 15.95 19.94
C THR A 144 -5.90 15.66 21.36
N VAL A 145 -7.02 14.96 21.54
CA VAL A 145 -7.54 14.58 22.87
C VAL A 145 -6.54 13.68 23.60
N GLU A 146 -6.04 12.61 22.95
CA GLU A 146 -5.07 11.70 23.56
C GLU A 146 -3.76 12.43 23.93
N THR A 147 -3.31 13.37 23.10
CA THR A 147 -2.15 14.23 23.40
C THR A 147 -2.40 15.11 24.63
N ILE A 148 -3.56 15.78 24.70
CA ILE A 148 -3.92 16.63 25.84
C ILE A 148 -4.03 15.80 27.13
N GLU A 149 -4.64 14.62 27.07
CA GLU A 149 -4.76 13.72 28.21
C GLU A 149 -3.39 13.25 28.74
N ALA A 150 -2.47 12.94 27.82
CA ALA A 150 -1.11 12.57 28.18
C ALA A 150 -0.33 13.72 28.85
N PHE A 151 -0.56 14.97 28.44
CA PHE A 151 -0.03 16.14 29.14
C PHE A 151 -0.64 16.32 30.53
N ALA A 152 -1.95 16.05 30.69
CA ALA A 152 -2.63 16.15 31.98
C ALA A 152 -2.24 15.03 32.97
N LYS A 153 -1.86 13.85 32.47
CA LYS A 153 -1.44 12.69 33.28
C LYS A 153 -0.04 12.17 32.87
N PRO A 154 1.02 12.97 33.11
CA PRO A 154 2.36 12.71 32.55
C PRO A 154 3.06 11.45 33.09
N LYS A 155 2.67 10.97 34.29
CA LYS A 155 3.38 9.89 35.01
C LYS A 155 3.25 8.50 34.40
N HIS A 156 2.38 8.27 33.42
CA HIS A 156 2.13 6.91 32.91
C HIS A 156 2.60 6.65 31.47
N ASN A 157 2.74 7.69 30.61
CA ASN A 157 2.88 7.48 29.15
C ASN A 157 4.00 8.29 28.46
N LEU A 158 4.70 9.21 29.12
CA LEU A 158 5.70 10.07 28.45
C LEU A 158 7.09 9.41 28.38
N ARG A 159 7.48 8.97 27.18
CA ARG A 159 8.83 8.46 26.88
C ARG A 159 9.79 9.63 26.62
N ILE A 160 10.31 10.22 27.70
CA ILE A 160 11.17 11.41 27.65
C ILE A 160 12.36 11.24 26.69
N ALA A 161 13.00 10.07 26.68
CA ALA A 161 14.11 9.79 25.77
C ALA A 161 13.71 9.87 24.28
N ALA A 162 12.49 9.41 23.93
CA ALA A 162 11.98 9.51 22.57
C ALA A 162 11.67 10.96 22.18
N ILE A 163 11.21 11.79 23.12
CA ILE A 163 10.97 13.22 22.91
C ILE A 163 12.29 13.94 22.62
N PHE A 164 13.34 13.71 23.42
CA PHE A 164 14.64 14.34 23.18
C PHE A 164 15.25 13.95 21.83
N HIS A 165 15.17 12.66 21.48
CA HIS A 165 15.59 12.20 20.16
C HIS A 165 14.84 12.94 19.05
N GLN A 166 13.54 13.18 19.25
CA GLN A 166 12.75 13.91 18.28
C GLN A 166 13.11 15.40 18.19
N ILE A 167 13.42 16.06 19.31
CA ILE A 167 13.87 17.46 19.35
C ILE A 167 15.20 17.60 18.61
N GLU A 168 16.13 16.67 18.84
CA GLU A 168 17.40 16.62 18.11
C GLU A 168 17.16 16.45 16.60
N GLU A 169 16.33 15.47 16.24
CA GLU A 169 16.06 15.14 14.84
C GLU A 169 15.31 16.25 14.11
N THR A 170 14.38 16.94 14.77
CA THR A 170 13.51 17.96 14.16
C THR A 170 14.14 19.35 14.21
N GLY A 171 14.70 19.73 15.35
CA GLY A 171 15.26 21.06 15.61
C GLY A 171 16.73 21.14 15.22
N ILE A 172 17.59 20.41 15.93
CA ILE A 172 19.05 20.54 15.81
C ILE A 172 19.50 20.19 14.39
N ASN A 173 19.02 19.07 13.84
CA ASN A 173 19.38 18.62 12.50
C ASN A 173 18.80 19.52 11.38
N ALA A 174 17.83 20.41 11.69
CA ALA A 174 17.31 21.39 10.73
C ALA A 174 18.15 22.69 10.69
N LEU A 175 18.88 23.01 11.77
CA LEU A 175 19.60 24.28 11.91
C LEU A 175 20.54 24.61 10.74
N PRO A 176 21.33 23.67 10.17
CA PRO A 176 22.23 24.00 9.07
C PRO A 176 21.51 24.51 7.83
N ILE A 177 20.38 23.88 7.46
CA ILE A 177 19.60 24.26 6.28
C ILE A 177 18.84 25.57 6.53
N VAL A 178 18.22 25.71 7.70
CA VAL A 178 17.50 26.93 8.09
C VAL A 178 18.45 28.13 8.15
N GLY A 179 19.62 27.95 8.78
CA GLY A 179 20.64 28.98 8.90
C GLY A 179 21.22 29.40 7.55
N LEU A 180 21.56 28.43 6.69
CA LEU A 180 22.07 28.72 5.34
C LEU A 180 21.05 29.50 4.50
N LEU A 181 19.80 29.04 4.45
CA LEU A 181 18.75 29.71 3.68
C LEU A 181 18.43 31.10 4.23
N SER A 182 18.34 31.24 5.56
CA SER A 182 18.09 32.53 6.21
C SER A 182 19.23 33.53 5.95
N PHE A 183 20.48 33.06 5.95
CA PHE A 183 21.63 33.88 5.61
C PHE A 183 21.58 34.34 4.15
N LEU A 184 21.40 33.42 3.20
CA LEU A 184 21.34 33.76 1.77
C LEU A 184 20.21 34.75 1.46
N ILE A 185 19.03 34.52 2.04
CA ILE A 185 17.87 35.40 1.86
C ILE A 185 18.12 36.75 2.53
N GLY A 186 18.72 36.77 3.72
CA GLY A 186 19.10 38.00 4.41
C GLY A 186 20.03 38.88 3.57
N VAL A 187 21.03 38.28 2.91
CA VAL A 187 21.93 38.99 1.97
C VAL A 187 21.16 39.57 0.79
N VAL A 188 20.25 38.79 0.19
CA VAL A 188 19.43 39.24 -0.94
C VAL A 188 18.52 40.41 -0.54
N ILE A 189 17.84 40.32 0.61
CA ILE A 189 16.97 41.38 1.13
C ILE A 189 17.78 42.63 1.45
N ALA A 190 18.95 42.49 2.08
CA ALA A 190 19.83 43.62 2.39
C ALA A 190 20.25 44.36 1.12
N TYR A 191 20.70 43.63 0.08
CA TYR A 191 21.12 44.22 -1.19
C TYR A 191 19.95 44.93 -1.90
N GLN A 192 18.77 44.31 -1.94
CA GLN A 192 17.57 44.94 -2.49
C GLN A 192 17.13 46.16 -1.69
N GLY A 193 17.20 46.10 -0.35
CA GLY A 193 16.88 47.22 0.53
C GLY A 193 17.80 48.43 0.26
N ILE A 194 19.11 48.23 0.18
CA ILE A 194 20.07 49.32 -0.08
C ILE A 194 19.75 49.99 -1.42
N THR A 195 19.55 49.18 -2.47
CA THR A 195 19.26 49.73 -3.81
C THR A 195 17.92 50.47 -3.87
N GLN A 196 16.91 50.04 -3.10
CA GLN A 196 15.62 50.71 -3.00
C GLN A 196 15.61 51.97 -2.11
N LEU A 197 16.43 52.04 -1.06
CA LEU A 197 16.51 53.24 -0.20
C LEU A 197 17.49 54.29 -0.72
N ARG A 198 18.43 53.89 -1.58
CA ARG A 198 19.39 54.77 -2.24
C ARG A 198 18.73 55.88 -3.05
N GLN A 199 17.65 55.59 -3.77
CA GLN A 199 16.88 56.62 -4.51
C GLN A 199 16.26 57.70 -3.59
N PHE A 200 16.13 57.41 -2.29
CA PHE A 200 15.62 58.34 -1.28
C PHE A 200 16.74 58.94 -0.40
N GLY A 201 18.00 58.62 -0.66
CA GLY A 201 19.14 59.05 0.17
C GLY A 201 19.17 58.46 1.58
N ALA A 202 18.43 57.37 1.82
CA ALA A 202 18.17 56.82 3.16
C ALA A 202 18.84 55.44 3.38
N GLU A 203 19.97 55.17 2.74
CA GLU A 203 20.64 53.85 2.73
C GLU A 203 20.94 53.31 4.14
N TYR A 204 21.27 54.21 5.08
CA TYR A 204 21.60 53.86 6.47
C TYR A 204 20.42 53.20 7.23
N LEU A 205 19.17 53.49 6.86
CA LEU A 205 17.99 52.87 7.46
C LEU A 205 17.78 51.41 7.02
N THR A 206 18.56 50.93 6.04
CA THR A 206 18.41 49.56 5.54
C THR A 206 18.70 48.53 6.62
N ILE A 207 19.66 48.79 7.51
CA ILE A 207 20.02 47.84 8.59
C ILE A 207 18.87 47.73 9.60
N ASP A 208 18.29 48.85 10.00
CA ASP A 208 17.14 48.89 10.90
C ASP A 208 15.92 48.21 10.27
N GLY A 209 15.66 48.50 8.99
CA GLY A 209 14.58 47.87 8.22
C GLY A 209 14.76 46.35 8.08
N LEU A 210 15.97 45.90 7.80
CA LEU A 210 16.29 44.47 7.73
C LEU A 210 16.04 43.78 9.07
N GLY A 211 16.50 44.38 10.18
CA GLY A 211 16.26 43.86 11.52
C GLY A 211 14.77 43.69 11.82
N ILE A 212 13.97 44.72 11.53
CA ILE A 212 12.51 44.69 11.74
C ILE A 212 11.84 43.62 10.88
N ILE A 213 12.12 43.59 9.58
CA ILE A 213 11.49 42.64 8.64
C ILE A 213 11.88 41.20 8.98
N THR A 214 13.14 40.94 9.30
CA THR A 214 13.60 39.60 9.66
C THR A 214 12.97 39.12 10.96
N LEU A 215 12.91 39.95 12.01
CA LEU A 215 12.34 39.53 13.29
C LEU A 215 10.82 39.40 13.26
N ARG A 216 10.12 40.25 12.49
CA ARG A 216 8.65 40.31 12.50
C ARG A 216 7.98 39.39 11.49
N GLU A 217 8.60 39.20 10.33
CA GLU A 217 7.94 38.53 9.19
C GLU A 217 8.79 37.38 8.67
N MET A 218 9.96 37.69 8.13
CA MET A 218 10.71 36.74 7.31
C MET A 218 11.33 35.62 8.14
N GLY A 219 11.81 35.89 9.36
CA GLY A 219 12.40 34.87 10.23
C GLY A 219 11.40 33.79 10.60
N VAL A 220 10.19 34.18 11.01
CA VAL A 220 9.11 33.25 11.36
C VAL A 220 8.61 32.50 10.12
N LEU A 221 8.40 33.21 9.01
CA LEU A 221 7.89 32.63 7.77
C LEU A 221 8.85 31.59 7.19
N MET A 222 10.14 31.94 7.07
CA MET A 222 11.16 31.04 6.54
C MET A 222 11.34 29.80 7.41
N THR A 223 11.45 29.99 8.73
CA THR A 223 11.59 28.87 9.68
C THR A 223 10.38 27.95 9.60
N SER A 224 9.16 28.49 9.56
CA SER A 224 7.92 27.70 9.47
C SER A 224 7.86 26.86 8.19
N ILE A 225 8.15 27.46 7.03
CA ILE A 225 8.09 26.75 5.75
C ILE A 225 9.17 25.67 5.67
N ILE A 226 10.40 25.97 6.10
CA ILE A 226 11.52 25.03 6.03
C ILE A 226 11.32 23.85 6.98
N ILE A 227 10.93 24.10 8.24
CA ILE A 227 10.68 23.03 9.22
C ILE A 227 9.50 22.17 8.77
N ALA A 228 8.40 22.77 8.30
CA ALA A 228 7.26 22.02 7.76
C ALA A 228 7.68 21.13 6.59
N GLY A 229 8.51 21.65 5.67
CA GLY A 229 9.01 20.89 4.52
C GLY A 229 9.92 19.74 4.91
N ARG A 230 11.00 20.01 5.66
CA ARG A 230 12.00 19.02 6.06
C ARG A 230 11.39 17.95 6.97
N SER A 231 10.86 18.38 8.12
CA SER A 231 10.39 17.47 9.16
C SER A 231 9.08 16.79 8.77
N GLY A 232 8.16 17.51 8.13
CA GLY A 232 6.91 16.93 7.63
C GLY A 232 7.14 15.84 6.57
N SER A 233 8.05 16.06 5.63
CA SER A 233 8.41 15.04 4.63
C SER A 233 9.11 13.83 5.27
N ALA A 234 10.04 14.07 6.20
CA ALA A 234 10.73 13.01 6.93
C ALA A 234 9.75 12.14 7.73
N PHE A 235 8.81 12.75 8.47
CA PHE A 235 7.81 12.00 9.23
C PHE A 235 6.87 11.22 8.34
N THR A 236 6.43 11.82 7.22
CA THR A 236 5.58 11.14 6.24
C THR A 236 6.30 9.92 5.65
N ALA A 237 7.57 10.07 5.28
CA ALA A 237 8.38 8.96 4.78
C ALA A 237 8.54 7.87 5.84
N GLN A 238 8.90 8.23 7.07
CA GLN A 238 9.08 7.28 8.17
C GLN A 238 7.79 6.51 8.49
N ILE A 239 6.66 7.20 8.67
CA ILE A 239 5.37 6.54 8.94
C ILE A 239 4.94 5.69 7.73
N GLY A 240 5.19 6.15 6.51
CA GLY A 240 4.94 5.40 5.29
C GLY A 240 5.72 4.08 5.26
N THR A 241 7.02 4.11 5.54
CA THR A 241 7.86 2.90 5.62
C THR A 241 7.39 1.98 6.74
N MET A 242 7.11 2.50 7.93
CA MET A 242 6.59 1.69 9.05
C MET A 242 5.25 1.03 8.71
N ARG A 243 4.40 1.69 7.92
CA ARG A 243 3.12 1.13 7.45
C ARG A 243 3.34 0.00 6.45
N VAL A 244 4.24 0.19 5.48
CA VAL A 244 4.57 -0.84 4.47
C VAL A 244 5.23 -2.06 5.10
N ASN A 245 6.09 -1.85 6.10
CA ASN A 245 6.75 -2.91 6.87
C ASN A 245 5.84 -3.54 7.95
N GLN A 246 4.58 -3.12 8.06
CA GLN A 246 3.60 -3.59 9.05
C GLN A 246 4.02 -3.38 10.53
N GLU A 247 4.97 -2.48 10.80
CA GLU A 247 5.40 -2.16 12.16
C GLU A 247 4.27 -1.55 12.98
N ILE A 248 3.42 -0.73 12.34
CA ILE A 248 2.24 -0.12 12.99
C ILE A 248 1.22 -1.19 13.38
N ASP A 249 0.95 -2.15 12.50
CA ASP A 249 -0.01 -3.23 12.75
C ASP A 249 0.54 -4.18 13.84
N ALA A 250 1.85 -4.43 13.85
CA ALA A 250 2.51 -5.22 14.89
C ALA A 250 2.39 -4.55 16.27
N MET A 251 2.58 -3.23 16.37
CA MET A 251 2.36 -2.50 17.63
C MET A 251 0.92 -2.64 18.13
N GLN A 252 -0.07 -2.53 17.24
CA GLN A 252 -1.47 -2.69 17.59
C GLN A 252 -1.79 -4.13 18.04
N ALA A 253 -1.22 -5.14 17.39
CA ALA A 253 -1.35 -6.54 17.79
C ALA A 253 -0.72 -6.84 19.16
N MET A 254 0.34 -6.12 19.53
CA MET A 254 0.94 -6.17 20.88
C MET A 254 0.13 -5.40 21.94
N GLY A 255 -0.97 -4.75 21.56
CA GLY A 255 -1.79 -3.94 22.47
C GLY A 255 -1.17 -2.58 22.84
N LEU A 256 -0.18 -2.10 22.08
CA LEU A 256 0.42 -0.80 22.31
C LEU A 256 -0.43 0.30 21.66
N ASN A 257 -0.67 1.40 22.39
CA ASN A 257 -1.26 2.59 21.79
C ASN A 257 -0.26 3.24 20.81
N THR A 258 -0.63 3.25 19.52
CA THR A 258 0.18 3.87 18.46
C THR A 258 0.32 5.38 18.67
N VAL A 259 -0.71 6.05 19.18
CA VAL A 259 -0.67 7.50 19.39
C VAL A 259 0.38 7.84 20.45
N ASP A 260 0.31 7.20 21.61
CA ASP A 260 1.25 7.43 22.72
C ASP A 260 2.70 7.05 22.36
N THR A 261 2.88 5.94 21.64
CA THR A 261 4.22 5.39 21.40
C THR A 261 4.92 6.05 20.20
N LEU A 262 4.16 6.43 19.17
CA LEU A 262 4.72 6.91 17.90
C LEU A 262 4.45 8.39 17.63
N LEU A 263 3.19 8.84 17.78
CA LEU A 263 2.80 10.19 17.40
C LEU A 263 3.16 11.21 18.47
N LEU A 264 2.99 10.85 19.73
CA LEU A 264 3.13 11.79 20.83
C LEU A 264 4.56 12.34 20.97
N PRO A 265 5.64 11.54 20.91
CA PRO A 265 7.00 12.09 20.89
C PRO A 265 7.24 13.03 19.71
N ARG A 266 6.65 12.74 18.54
CA ARG A 266 6.72 13.55 17.31
C ARG A 266 6.01 14.89 17.44
N ILE A 267 4.86 14.92 18.08
CA ILE A 267 4.08 16.15 18.31
C ILE A 267 4.78 17.04 19.34
N ILE A 268 5.34 16.46 20.40
CA ILE A 268 6.02 17.22 21.47
C ILE A 268 7.41 17.70 21.02
N GLY A 269 8.12 16.91 20.22
CA GLY A 269 9.47 17.24 19.77
C GLY A 269 9.55 18.20 18.58
N LEU A 270 8.42 18.76 18.14
CA LEU A 270 8.32 19.73 17.05
C LEU A 270 8.22 21.15 17.59
#